data_AF-A0A7S2GIN7-F1
#
_entry.id   AF-A0A7S2GIN7-F1
#
_cell.length_a   1.000
_cell.length_b   1.000
_cell.length_c   1.000
_cell.angle_alpha   90.00
_cell.angle_beta   90.00
_cell.angle_gamma   90.00
#
_symmetry.space_group_name_H-M   'P 1'
#
loop_
_entity.id
_entity.type
_entity.pdbx_description
1 polymer ?
#
loop_
_entity_poly.entity_id
_entity_poly.type
_entity_poly.pdbx_seq_one_letter_code
_entity_poly.pdbx_strand_id
1 'polypeptide(L)'
;ESSEEDGEQEDDEVVVVGSSKSEARKQAKARLSSCEQISSALRHSMDQWQKDQKRGDNASSACIDLTSADLFSNRGSVQGGWKPVDQDEIQAVCPDLHLKPYQLVGVNWLLLLHENDVSGILADDMGLGKTIQTIAFLSLCHARSRRDACATSGEFESPINLLVVPSSVLSNWRLEFERFAPHLKVCVYHGSQ
;
A
#
# COMPACT_ATOMS: atom_id res chain seq x y z
N GLU A 1 31.25 -19.26 71.42
CA GLU A 1 32.69 -19.56 71.36
C GLU A 1 32.95 -20.44 70.14
N SER A 2 34.14 -20.29 69.52
CA SER A 2 34.71 -20.98 68.34
C SER A 2 34.10 -20.72 66.95
N SER A 3 34.54 -19.58 66.39
CA SER A 3 35.28 -19.30 65.14
C SER A 3 35.62 -20.39 64.10
N GLU A 4 35.98 -19.86 62.91
CA GLU A 4 36.78 -20.40 61.76
C GLU A 4 35.93 -20.95 60.59
N GLU A 5 36.14 -20.63 59.31
CA GLU A 5 37.21 -19.92 58.56
C GLU A 5 36.73 -19.57 57.12
N ASP A 6 37.30 -18.49 56.57
CA ASP A 6 37.75 -18.17 55.20
C ASP A 6 36.99 -18.55 53.90
N GLY A 7 37.02 -17.60 52.95
CA GLY A 7 36.69 -17.81 51.53
C GLY A 7 36.64 -16.50 50.73
N GLU A 8 37.66 -16.29 49.89
CA GLU A 8 37.95 -15.10 49.07
C GLU A 8 36.91 -14.79 47.97
N GLN A 9 36.72 -13.49 47.72
CA GLN A 9 36.57 -12.76 46.44
C GLN A 9 35.79 -13.39 45.26
N GLU A 10 34.77 -12.66 44.77
CA GLU A 10 34.59 -12.41 43.33
C GLU A 10 33.67 -11.20 43.11
N ASP A 11 34.17 -10.22 42.36
CA ASP A 11 33.43 -9.07 41.84
C ASP A 11 32.36 -9.56 40.85
N ASP A 12 31.12 -9.12 41.00
CA ASP A 12 30.17 -9.14 39.88
C ASP A 12 29.66 -7.73 39.60
N GLU A 13 30.38 -7.12 38.66
CA GLU A 13 30.09 -5.89 37.96
C GLU A 13 28.69 -5.99 37.31
N VAL A 14 27.69 -5.29 37.86
CA VAL A 14 26.38 -5.16 37.21
C VAL A 14 26.51 -4.22 36.01
N VAL A 15 26.88 -4.79 34.86
CA VAL A 15 26.95 -4.11 33.56
C VAL A 15 25.66 -4.32 32.77
N VAL A 16 24.93 -3.21 32.62
CA VAL A 16 24.17 -2.77 31.45
C VAL A 16 22.78 -3.42 31.21
N VAL A 17 21.76 -2.70 31.71
CA VAL A 17 20.39 -2.67 31.11
C VAL A 17 20.15 -1.34 30.37
N GLY A 18 21.18 -0.49 30.20
CA GLY A 18 21.07 0.87 29.65
C GLY A 18 21.05 1.00 28.13
N SER A 19 21.61 0.04 27.37
CA SER A 19 21.83 0.20 25.91
C SER A 19 20.58 -0.06 25.05
N SER A 20 19.67 -0.94 25.48
CA SER A 20 18.54 -1.39 24.63
C SER A 20 17.49 -0.29 24.37
N LYS A 21 17.27 0.61 25.34
CA LYS A 21 16.22 1.64 25.24
C LYS A 21 16.64 2.85 24.41
N SER A 22 17.92 3.21 24.41
CA SER A 22 18.46 4.31 23.60
C SER A 22 18.53 3.92 22.12
N GLU A 23 18.89 2.66 21.85
CA GLU A 23 18.95 2.08 20.50
C GLU A 23 17.56 1.93 19.88
N ALA A 24 16.58 1.42 20.64
CA ALA A 24 15.19 1.37 20.21
C ALA A 24 14.62 2.76 19.89
N ARG A 25 14.96 3.78 20.69
CA ARG A 25 14.58 5.19 20.41
C ARG A 25 15.24 5.73 19.15
N LYS A 26 16.52 5.42 18.93
CA LYS A 26 17.27 5.84 17.73
C LYS A 26 16.67 5.19 16.48
N GLN A 27 16.35 3.90 16.54
CA GLN A 27 15.71 3.16 15.47
C GLN A 27 14.29 3.68 15.18
N ALA A 28 13.50 3.97 16.21
CA ALA A 28 12.17 4.57 16.05
C ALA A 28 12.27 5.95 15.37
N LYS A 29 13.23 6.79 15.79
CA LYS A 29 13.45 8.12 15.19
C LYS A 29 13.86 8.03 13.72
N ALA A 30 14.73 7.08 13.37
CA ALA A 30 15.11 6.82 11.98
C ALA A 30 13.90 6.40 11.12
N ARG A 31 13.09 5.46 11.60
CA ARG A 31 11.87 5.03 10.91
C ARG A 31 10.86 6.17 10.73
N LEU A 32 10.67 7.00 11.76
CA LEU A 32 9.80 8.17 11.67
C LEU A 32 10.27 9.16 10.62
N SER A 33 11.58 9.44 10.57
CA SER A 33 12.17 10.30 9.54
C SER A 33 11.93 9.77 8.13
N SER A 34 12.10 8.45 7.92
CA SER A 34 11.80 7.83 6.63
C SER A 34 10.32 7.94 6.28
N CYS A 35 9.41 7.67 7.23
CA CYS A 35 7.97 7.83 7.00
C CYS A 35 7.59 9.27 6.64
N GLU A 36 8.19 10.26 7.29
CA GLU A 36 7.94 11.67 7.00
C GLU A 36 8.34 12.03 5.57
N GLN A 37 9.51 11.58 5.13
CA GLN A 37 9.99 11.80 3.76
C GLN A 37 9.14 11.10 2.70
N ILE A 38 8.73 9.85 2.95
CA ILE A 38 7.80 9.13 2.07
C ILE A 38 6.47 9.90 1.98
N SER A 39 5.95 10.34 3.13
CA SER A 39 4.67 11.04 3.19
C SER A 39 4.73 12.41 2.50
N SER A 40 5.85 13.13 2.57
CA SER A 40 6.00 14.44 1.92
C SER A 40 6.06 14.29 0.40
N ALA A 41 6.78 13.28 -0.10
CA ALA A 41 6.86 12.97 -1.52
C ALA A 41 5.50 12.54 -2.12
N LEU A 42 4.76 11.68 -1.40
CA LEU A 42 3.41 11.27 -1.80
C LEU A 42 2.42 12.45 -1.80
N ARG A 43 2.47 13.31 -0.77
CA ARG A 43 1.63 14.52 -0.68
C ARG A 43 1.90 15.47 -1.84
N HIS A 44 3.17 15.68 -2.18
CA HIS A 44 3.54 16.53 -3.30
C HIS A 44 2.98 15.99 -4.62
N SER A 45 3.08 14.68 -4.82
CA SER A 45 2.54 14.00 -6.01
C SER A 45 1.03 14.17 -6.15
N MET A 46 0.29 14.03 -5.05
CA MET A 46 -1.17 14.25 -5.07
C MET A 46 -1.57 15.71 -5.28
N ASP A 47 -0.87 16.66 -4.66
CA ASP A 47 -1.18 18.09 -4.77
C ASP A 47 -0.93 18.61 -6.18
N GLN A 48 0.15 18.14 -6.83
CA GLN A 48 0.43 18.45 -8.22
C GLN A 48 -0.69 17.92 -9.14
N TRP A 49 -1.08 16.66 -8.98
CA TRP A 49 -2.20 16.09 -9.72
C TRP A 49 -3.50 16.88 -9.55
N GLN A 50 -3.83 17.26 -8.32
CA GLN A 50 -5.06 18.01 -8.04
C GLN A 50 -5.03 19.42 -8.67
N LYS A 51 -3.85 20.02 -8.83
CA LYS A 51 -3.68 21.29 -9.56
C LYS A 51 -3.84 21.12 -11.06
N ASP A 52 -3.29 20.05 -11.62
CA ASP A 52 -3.40 19.74 -13.06
C ASP A 52 -4.86 19.49 -13.47
N GLN A 53 -5.62 18.78 -12.64
CA GLN A 53 -7.07 18.60 -12.85
C GLN A 53 -7.85 19.92 -12.89
N LYS A 54 -7.49 20.90 -12.05
CA LYS A 54 -8.16 22.21 -11.99
C LYS A 54 -7.79 23.11 -13.16
N ARG A 55 -6.61 22.93 -13.75
CA ARG A 55 -6.18 23.66 -14.94
C ARG A 55 -6.90 23.19 -16.21
N GLY A 56 -7.47 21.99 -16.21
CA GLY A 56 -8.15 21.41 -17.38
C GLY A 56 -7.18 21.06 -18.51
N ASP A 57 -5.88 21.01 -18.22
CA ASP A 57 -4.86 20.61 -19.18
C ASP A 57 -4.82 19.08 -19.23
N ASN A 58 -5.15 18.49 -20.39
CA ASN A 58 -4.82 17.11 -20.74
C ASN A 58 -3.29 16.99 -20.97
N ALA A 59 -2.50 17.31 -19.94
CA ALA A 59 -1.05 17.17 -19.99
C ALA A 59 -0.71 15.71 -19.71
N SER A 60 -0.62 14.90 -20.77
CA SER A 60 0.30 13.78 -20.76
C SER A 60 1.69 14.31 -20.41
N SER A 61 2.32 13.70 -19.41
CA SER A 61 3.72 13.90 -19.03
C SER A 61 4.03 15.11 -18.13
N ALA A 62 3.64 15.01 -16.86
CA ALA A 62 4.42 15.62 -15.78
C ALA A 62 4.97 14.49 -14.89
N CYS A 63 6.20 14.06 -15.17
CA CYS A 63 6.89 13.07 -14.35
C CYS A 63 7.39 13.73 -13.06
N ILE A 64 6.99 13.18 -11.92
CA ILE A 64 7.67 13.47 -10.66
C ILE A 64 8.69 12.35 -10.45
N ASP A 65 9.95 12.75 -10.41
CA ASP A 65 11.06 11.87 -10.12
C ASP A 65 11.20 11.66 -8.62
N LEU A 66 10.59 10.59 -8.11
CA LEU A 66 10.72 10.15 -6.73
C LEU A 66 12.13 9.61 -6.40
N THR A 67 13.03 9.49 -7.39
CA THR A 67 14.43 9.08 -7.15
C THR A 67 15.28 10.19 -6.53
N SER A 68 14.82 11.45 -6.57
CA SER A 68 15.55 12.57 -5.98
C SER A 68 15.56 12.57 -4.44
N ALA A 69 14.77 11.71 -3.81
CA ALA A 69 15.04 11.24 -2.46
C ALA A 69 15.56 9.80 -2.56
N ASP A 70 16.83 9.57 -2.21
CA ASP A 70 17.53 8.27 -2.17
C ASP A 70 16.88 7.18 -1.28
N LEU A 71 15.59 7.28 -0.98
CA LEU A 71 14.83 6.43 -0.07
C LEU A 71 14.27 5.17 -0.73
N PHE A 72 14.13 5.16 -2.06
CA PHE A 72 13.54 4.05 -2.81
C PHE A 72 14.53 3.32 -3.73
N SER A 73 15.81 3.70 -3.72
CA SER A 73 16.86 3.23 -4.65
C SER A 73 17.11 1.70 -4.66
N ASN A 74 16.44 0.92 -3.80
CA ASN A 74 16.59 -0.53 -3.71
C ASN A 74 15.31 -1.33 -4.00
N ARG A 75 14.21 -0.68 -4.39
CA ARG A 75 12.98 -1.34 -4.85
C ARG A 75 12.76 -0.91 -6.28
N GLY A 76 12.95 -1.84 -7.22
CA GLY A 76 13.02 -1.58 -8.66
C GLY A 76 11.90 -0.66 -9.11
N SER A 77 12.21 0.62 -9.30
CA SER A 77 11.26 1.61 -9.78
C SER A 77 11.01 1.34 -11.26
N VAL A 78 9.73 1.33 -11.64
CA VAL A 78 9.33 1.36 -13.03
C VAL A 78 9.87 2.67 -13.62
N GLN A 79 10.77 2.57 -14.60
CA GLN A 79 11.22 3.71 -15.39
C GLN A 79 10.02 4.23 -16.20
N GLY A 80 9.31 5.20 -15.63
CA GLY A 80 8.12 5.81 -16.22
C GLY A 80 7.30 6.43 -15.10
N GLY A 81 7.19 7.76 -15.09
CA GLY A 81 6.49 8.48 -14.02
C GLY A 81 5.07 7.94 -13.77
N TRP A 82 4.64 7.99 -12.50
CA TRP A 82 3.29 7.58 -12.10
C TRP A 82 2.24 8.33 -12.90
N LYS A 83 1.31 7.59 -13.52
CA LYS A 83 0.16 8.15 -14.24
C LYS A 83 -1.13 7.82 -13.50
N PRO A 84 -1.92 8.82 -13.08
CA PRO A 84 -3.24 8.59 -12.51
C PRO A 84 -4.17 7.96 -13.55
N VAL A 85 -5.10 7.15 -13.05
CA VAL A 85 -6.13 6.49 -13.83
C VAL A 85 -7.38 7.37 -13.86
N ASP A 86 -7.94 7.52 -15.05
CA ASP A 86 -9.21 8.21 -15.26
C ASP A 86 -10.41 7.27 -15.21
N GLN A 87 -11.61 7.85 -15.18
CA GLN A 87 -12.86 7.12 -15.12
C GLN A 87 -13.02 6.12 -16.28
N ASP A 88 -12.61 6.51 -17.48
CA ASP A 88 -12.72 5.69 -18.69
C ASP A 88 -11.85 4.43 -18.62
N GLU A 89 -10.65 4.55 -18.03
CA GLU A 89 -9.74 3.42 -17.83
C GLU A 89 -10.31 2.41 -16.82
N ILE A 90 -11.00 2.89 -15.78
CA ILE A 90 -11.71 2.02 -14.84
C ILE A 90 -12.86 1.29 -15.55
N GLN A 91 -13.65 2.02 -16.32
CA GLN A 91 -14.79 1.44 -17.04
C GLN A 91 -14.34 0.45 -18.13
N ALA A 92 -13.15 0.62 -18.70
CA ALA A 92 -12.58 -0.36 -19.63
C ALA A 92 -12.31 -1.73 -18.97
N VAL A 93 -12.05 -1.76 -17.66
CA VAL A 93 -11.83 -3.01 -16.90
C VAL A 93 -13.11 -3.49 -16.21
N CYS A 94 -13.89 -2.55 -15.68
CA CYS A 94 -15.13 -2.78 -14.94
C CYS A 94 -16.25 -1.88 -15.50
N PRO A 95 -16.97 -2.29 -16.55
CA PRO A 95 -17.93 -1.44 -17.26
C PRO A 95 -19.05 -0.86 -16.39
N ASP A 96 -19.54 -1.67 -15.44
CA ASP A 96 -20.64 -1.29 -14.56
C ASP A 96 -20.21 -0.44 -13.35
N LEU A 97 -18.90 -0.20 -13.19
CA LEU A 97 -18.35 0.50 -12.04
C LEU A 97 -18.14 1.98 -12.34
N HIS A 98 -18.99 2.84 -11.76
CA HIS A 98 -18.85 4.28 -11.86
C HIS A 98 -18.45 4.90 -10.50
N LEU A 99 -17.18 5.25 -10.33
CA LEU A 99 -16.68 5.92 -9.14
C LEU A 99 -17.04 7.41 -9.09
N LYS A 100 -17.32 7.90 -7.88
CA LYS A 100 -17.43 9.34 -7.61
C LYS A 100 -16.03 9.97 -7.59
N PRO A 101 -15.88 11.30 -7.80
CA PRO A 101 -14.57 11.95 -7.86
C PRO A 101 -13.68 11.67 -6.64
N TYR A 102 -14.24 11.67 -5.42
CA TYR A 102 -13.47 11.36 -4.21
C TYR A 102 -13.03 9.88 -4.14
N GLN A 103 -13.79 8.97 -4.73
CA GLN A 103 -13.45 7.55 -4.78
C GLN A 103 -12.34 7.32 -5.80
N LEU A 104 -12.37 8.04 -6.91
CA LEU A 104 -11.31 8.05 -7.91
C LEU A 104 -9.99 8.56 -7.32
N VAL A 105 -10.04 9.62 -6.51
CA VAL A 105 -8.89 10.10 -5.71
C VAL A 105 -8.35 8.97 -4.83
N GLY A 106 -9.22 8.28 -4.08
CA GLY A 106 -8.83 7.18 -3.20
C GLY A 106 -8.17 6.01 -3.94
N VAL A 107 -8.72 5.61 -5.09
CA VAL A 107 -8.14 4.55 -5.93
C VAL A 107 -6.78 4.96 -6.49
N ASN A 108 -6.66 6.18 -7.03
CA ASN A 108 -5.39 6.69 -7.53
C ASN A 108 -4.33 6.77 -6.43
N TRP A 109 -4.71 7.17 -5.22
CA TRP A 109 -3.83 7.13 -4.07
C TRP A 109 -3.37 5.71 -3.73
N LEU A 110 -4.26 4.71 -3.75
CA LEU A 110 -3.90 3.30 -3.55
C LEU A 110 -2.95 2.78 -4.64
N LEU A 111 -3.14 3.18 -5.90
CA LEU A 111 -2.24 2.83 -7.00
C LEU A 111 -0.85 3.44 -6.82
N LEU A 112 -0.78 4.72 -6.44
CA LEU A 112 0.47 5.41 -6.15
C LEU A 112 1.23 4.68 -5.03
N LEU A 113 0.53 4.28 -3.98
CA LEU A 113 1.10 3.49 -2.89
C LEU A 113 1.63 2.14 -3.36
N HIS A 114 0.84 1.42 -4.18
CA HIS A 114 1.22 0.12 -4.73
C HIS A 114 2.46 0.21 -5.63
N GLU A 115 2.56 1.22 -6.50
CA GLU A 115 3.73 1.42 -7.37
C GLU A 115 5.00 1.78 -6.60
N ASN A 116 4.88 2.32 -5.40
CA ASN A 116 6.00 2.68 -4.53
C ASN A 116 6.26 1.64 -3.42
N ASP A 117 5.58 0.48 -3.45
CA ASP A 117 5.65 -0.55 -2.39
C ASP A 117 5.36 -0.01 -0.97
N VAL A 118 4.49 0.99 -0.85
CA VAL A 118 4.11 1.58 0.42
C VAL A 118 2.73 1.08 0.83
N SER A 119 2.60 0.59 2.07
CA SER A 119 1.29 0.24 2.63
C SER A 119 0.53 1.49 3.08
N GLY A 120 -0.79 1.52 2.88
CA GLY A 120 -1.66 2.62 3.29
C GLY A 120 -2.90 2.18 4.06
N ILE A 121 -3.51 3.14 4.75
CA ILE A 121 -4.79 2.98 5.44
C ILE A 121 -5.79 3.93 4.80
N LEU A 122 -6.85 3.38 4.20
CA LEU A 122 -7.97 4.17 3.70
C LEU A 122 -8.89 4.55 4.88
N ALA A 123 -8.70 5.76 5.41
CA ALA A 123 -9.37 6.26 6.60
C ALA A 123 -10.66 7.06 6.30
N ASP A 124 -11.31 6.74 5.18
CA ASP A 124 -12.58 7.35 4.77
C ASP A 124 -13.73 7.00 5.74
N ASP A 125 -14.66 7.94 5.92
CA ASP A 125 -15.89 7.74 6.67
C ASP A 125 -16.71 6.52 6.19
N MET A 126 -17.59 6.04 7.08
CA MET A 126 -18.50 4.94 6.77
C MET A 126 -19.43 5.30 5.61
N GLY A 127 -19.70 4.35 4.71
CA GLY A 127 -20.61 4.55 3.59
C GLY A 127 -20.00 5.25 2.36
N LEU A 128 -18.72 5.64 2.39
CA LEU A 128 -18.02 6.23 1.23
C LEU A 128 -17.58 5.23 0.15
N GLY A 129 -18.04 3.97 0.23
CA GLY A 129 -17.80 2.97 -0.80
C GLY A 129 -16.37 2.40 -0.81
N LYS A 130 -15.77 2.18 0.36
CA LYS A 130 -14.44 1.54 0.47
C LYS A 130 -14.36 0.21 -0.28
N THR A 131 -15.42 -0.60 -0.23
CA THR A 131 -15.52 -1.86 -0.98
C THR A 131 -15.33 -1.66 -2.48
N ILE A 132 -16.06 -0.72 -3.10
CA ILE A 132 -15.95 -0.49 -4.54
C ILE A 132 -14.61 0.14 -4.93
N GLN A 133 -14.02 0.97 -4.06
CA GLN A 133 -12.65 1.47 -4.25
C GLN A 133 -11.64 0.32 -4.25
N THR A 134 -11.76 -0.64 -3.31
CA THR A 134 -10.90 -1.83 -3.27
C THR A 134 -11.08 -2.71 -4.51
N ILE A 135 -12.31 -2.92 -4.96
CA ILE A 135 -12.59 -3.72 -6.18
C ILE A 135 -11.98 -3.05 -7.41
N ALA A 136 -12.14 -1.74 -7.57
CA ALA A 136 -11.54 -0.98 -8.67
C ALA A 136 -10.01 -1.13 -8.67
N PHE A 137 -9.39 -0.91 -7.50
CA PHE A 137 -7.95 -1.04 -7.31
C PHE A 137 -7.43 -2.43 -7.71
N LEU A 138 -8.03 -3.50 -7.19
CA LEU A 138 -7.61 -4.88 -7.51
C LEU A 138 -7.79 -5.22 -8.99
N SER A 139 -8.89 -4.75 -9.59
CA SER A 139 -9.17 -4.98 -11.01
C SER A 139 -8.13 -4.30 -11.91
N LEU A 140 -7.73 -3.07 -11.56
CA LEU A 140 -6.68 -2.32 -12.27
C LEU A 140 -5.32 -2.99 -12.13
N CYS A 141 -4.93 -3.43 -10.93
CA CYS A 141 -3.68 -4.17 -10.72
C CYS A 141 -3.65 -5.45 -11.56
N HIS A 142 -4.74 -6.24 -11.54
CA HIS A 142 -4.86 -7.44 -12.34
C HIS A 142 -4.80 -7.17 -13.86
N ALA A 143 -5.41 -6.08 -14.34
CA ALA A 143 -5.35 -5.68 -15.73
C ALA A 143 -3.94 -5.24 -16.17
N ARG A 144 -3.22 -4.50 -15.32
CA ARG A 144 -1.84 -4.07 -15.56
C ARG A 144 -0.89 -5.26 -15.63
N SER A 145 -0.94 -6.17 -14.65
CA SER A 145 -0.12 -7.39 -14.66
C SER A 145 -0.36 -8.27 -15.90
N ARG A 146 -1.61 -8.33 -16.40
CA ARG A 146 -1.92 -9.04 -17.66
C ARG A 146 -1.25 -8.41 -18.87
N ARG A 147 -1.23 -7.07 -18.96
CA ARG A 147 -0.57 -6.38 -20.07
C ARG A 147 0.93 -6.63 -20.06
N ASP A 148 1.56 -6.56 -18.90
CA ASP A 148 3.01 -6.71 -18.76
C ASP A 148 3.48 -8.14 -19.13
N ALA A 149 2.71 -9.15 -18.72
CA ALA A 149 2.97 -10.54 -19.11
C ALA A 149 2.73 -10.81 -20.60
N CYS A 150 1.73 -10.17 -21.22
CA CYS A 150 1.51 -10.27 -22.66
C CYS A 150 2.65 -9.63 -23.47
N ALA A 151 3.24 -8.55 -22.95
CA ALA A 151 4.38 -7.88 -23.58
C ALA A 151 5.68 -8.69 -23.47
N THR A 152 5.85 -9.45 -22.39
CA THR A 152 7.04 -10.26 -22.11
C THR A 152 6.67 -11.73 -22.25
N SER A 153 6.58 -12.23 -23.49
CA SER A 153 6.28 -13.61 -23.96
C SER A 153 6.51 -14.77 -22.96
N GLY A 154 5.77 -14.80 -21.87
CA GLY A 154 5.99 -15.63 -20.70
C GLY A 154 4.65 -15.96 -20.05
N GLU A 155 4.62 -17.02 -19.23
CA GLU A 155 3.41 -17.46 -18.57
C GLU A 155 2.84 -16.34 -17.68
N PHE A 156 1.58 -15.99 -17.92
CA PHE A 156 0.87 -15.03 -17.08
C PHE A 156 0.52 -15.70 -15.75
N GLU A 157 1.34 -15.47 -14.73
CA GLU A 157 1.00 -15.82 -13.36
C GLU A 157 0.09 -14.72 -12.77
N SER A 158 -1.18 -15.06 -12.57
CA SER A 158 -2.15 -14.11 -12.02
C SER A 158 -1.78 -13.78 -10.56
N PRO A 159 -1.69 -12.49 -10.18
CA PRO A 159 -1.40 -12.14 -8.79
C PRO A 159 -2.52 -12.63 -7.86
N ILE A 160 -2.13 -13.35 -6.79
CA ILE A 160 -3.05 -13.84 -5.77
C ILE A 160 -3.23 -12.75 -4.72
N ASN A 161 -4.47 -12.29 -4.54
CA ASN A 161 -4.84 -11.27 -3.57
C ASN A 161 -5.66 -11.89 -2.43
N LEU A 162 -5.30 -11.60 -1.17
CA LEU A 162 -6.04 -12.03 0.01
C LEU A 162 -6.82 -10.87 0.61
N LEU A 163 -8.13 -11.02 0.71
CA LEU A 163 -9.00 -10.09 1.40
C LEU A 163 -9.53 -10.71 2.69
N VAL A 164 -9.26 -10.04 3.80
CA VAL A 164 -9.76 -10.44 5.12
C VAL A 164 -10.86 -9.47 5.52
N VAL A 165 -12.06 -9.99 5.72
CA VAL A 165 -13.25 -9.21 6.07
C VAL A 165 -14.04 -9.92 7.18
N PRO A 166 -14.82 -9.19 8.00
CA PRO A 166 -15.71 -9.82 8.96
C PRO A 166 -16.69 -10.79 8.28
N SER A 167 -17.00 -11.91 8.93
CA SER A 167 -17.89 -12.94 8.36
C SER A 167 -19.27 -12.40 7.99
N SER A 168 -19.78 -11.43 8.75
CA SER A 168 -21.08 -10.78 8.53
C SER A 168 -21.20 -10.03 7.21
N VAL A 169 -20.09 -9.64 6.58
CA VAL A 169 -20.09 -8.88 5.32
C VAL A 169 -19.58 -9.70 4.12
N LEU A 170 -19.20 -10.97 4.32
CA LEU A 170 -18.65 -11.82 3.25
C LEU A 170 -19.59 -11.95 2.06
N SER A 171 -20.89 -12.15 2.30
CA SER A 171 -21.89 -12.26 1.24
C SER A 171 -22.01 -10.98 0.43
N ASN A 172 -21.95 -9.82 1.09
CA ASN A 172 -21.96 -8.53 0.41
C ASN A 172 -20.72 -8.37 -0.49
N TRP A 173 -19.52 -8.65 0.03
CA TRP A 173 -18.28 -8.59 -0.76
C TRP A 173 -18.36 -9.50 -1.99
N ARG A 174 -18.87 -10.72 -1.84
CA ARG A 174 -19.06 -11.65 -2.96
C ARG A 174 -19.97 -11.07 -4.04
N LEU A 175 -21.15 -10.54 -3.67
CA LEU A 175 -22.09 -9.95 -4.63
C LEU A 175 -21.50 -8.73 -5.34
N GLU A 176 -20.76 -7.89 -4.63
CA GLU A 176 -20.10 -6.72 -5.21
C GLU A 176 -19.01 -7.12 -6.21
N PHE A 177 -18.25 -8.19 -5.94
CA PHE A 177 -17.30 -8.75 -6.90
C PHE A 177 -17.99 -9.35 -8.12
N GLU A 178 -19.05 -10.15 -7.93
CA GLU A 178 -19.82 -10.74 -9.03
C GLU A 178 -20.43 -9.65 -9.91
N ARG A 179 -20.84 -8.52 -9.33
CA ARG A 179 -21.40 -7.37 -10.06
C ARG A 179 -20.33 -6.54 -10.77
N PHE A 180 -19.32 -6.06 -10.05
CA PHE A 180 -18.42 -5.03 -10.56
C PHE A 180 -17.13 -5.57 -11.17
N ALA A 181 -16.73 -6.79 -10.83
CA ALA A 181 -15.53 -7.41 -11.37
C ALA A 181 -15.73 -8.91 -11.66
N PRO A 182 -16.72 -9.29 -12.50
CA PRO A 182 -17.02 -10.69 -12.82
C PRO A 182 -15.87 -11.43 -13.52
N HIS A 183 -14.91 -10.68 -14.08
CA HIS A 183 -13.72 -11.23 -14.71
C HIS A 183 -12.64 -11.69 -13.72
N LEU A 184 -12.78 -11.36 -12.42
CA LEU A 184 -11.88 -11.83 -11.37
C LEU A 184 -12.42 -13.14 -10.77
N LYS A 185 -11.52 -14.11 -10.60
CA LYS A 185 -11.86 -15.36 -9.91
C LYS A 185 -11.82 -15.14 -8.40
N VAL A 186 -13.00 -15.17 -7.76
CA VAL A 186 -13.13 -14.99 -6.31
C VAL A 186 -13.38 -16.34 -5.64
N CYS A 187 -12.53 -16.69 -4.66
CA CYS A 187 -12.72 -17.84 -3.79
C CYS A 187 -13.07 -17.34 -2.38
N VAL A 188 -14.19 -17.80 -1.84
CA VAL A 188 -14.61 -17.46 -0.48
C VAL A 188 -14.24 -18.63 0.43
N TYR A 189 -13.45 -18.36 1.46
CA TYR A 189 -13.14 -19.31 2.51
C TYR A 189 -13.80 -18.88 3.82
N HIS A 190 -14.60 -19.77 4.39
CA HIS A 190 -15.11 -19.65 5.75
C HIS A 190 -15.04 -21.04 6.41
N GLY A 191 -14.68 -21.09 7.69
CA GLY A 191 -14.63 -22.36 8.42
C GLY A 191 -16.00 -23.02 8.54
N SER A 192 -16.01 -24.32 8.83
CA SER A 192 -17.18 -24.99 9.40
C SER A 192 -17.33 -24.49 10.83
N GLN A 193 -18.41 -23.78 11.11
CA GLN A 193 -18.73 -23.26 12.44
C GLN A 193 -19.09 -24.39 13.41
#